data_AF-A0A1G3LUW3-F1
#
_entry.id   AF-A0A1G3LUW3-F1
#
_cell.length_a   1.000
_cell.length_b   1.000
_cell.length_c   1.000
_cell.angle_alpha   90.00
_cell.angle_beta   90.00
_cell.angle_gamma   90.00
#
_symmetry.space_group_name_H-M   'P 1'
#
loop_
_entity.id
_entity.type
_entity.pdbx_description
1 polymer ?
#
loop_
_entity_poly.entity_id
_entity_poly.type
_entity_poly.pdbx_seq_one_letter_code
_entity_poly.pdbx_strand_id
1 'polypeptide(L)'
;MGLPNEEEWFKEVTIEALPPTYRQAAELIGIENALKLNDLWGGLQIYFHKLDALLQQQRDTLIRKDRAAGMGYQQLALKYKLTEVWIRQIVDHQKDPGQLSMFD
;
A
#
# COMPACT_ATOMS: atom_id res chain seq x y z
N MET A 1 15.01 34.29 -25.76
CA MET A 1 13.82 34.31 -24.87
C MET A 1 13.86 32.98 -24.13
N GLY A 2 14.32 32.99 -22.87
CA GLY A 2 14.37 31.75 -22.08
C GLY A 2 12.94 31.29 -21.83
N LEU A 3 12.65 30.01 -22.10
CA LEU A 3 11.37 29.44 -21.71
C LEU A 3 11.24 29.57 -20.18
N PRO A 4 10.07 29.96 -19.66
CA PRO A 4 9.79 29.92 -18.22
C PRO A 4 10.13 28.55 -17.64
N ASN A 5 10.53 28.53 -16.38
CA ASN A 5 10.74 27.28 -15.64
C ASN A 5 9.40 26.53 -15.59
N GLU A 6 9.39 25.21 -15.79
CA GLU A 6 8.16 24.38 -15.80
C GLU A 6 7.33 24.59 -14.50
N GLU A 7 8.00 24.89 -13.39
CA GLU A 7 7.39 25.24 -12.11
C GLU A 7 6.50 26.49 -12.14
N GLU A 8 6.79 27.48 -12.99
CA GLU A 8 5.94 28.68 -13.13
C GLU A 8 4.65 28.35 -13.85
N TRP A 9 4.69 27.47 -14.84
CA TRP A 9 3.51 27.02 -15.58
C TRP A 9 2.60 26.13 -14.75
N PHE A 10 3.16 25.30 -13.87
CA PHE A 10 2.38 24.43 -12.99
C PHE A 10 1.51 25.19 -11.99
N LYS A 11 1.83 26.44 -11.67
CA LYS A 11 1.00 27.28 -10.77
C LYS A 11 -0.31 27.73 -11.41
N GLU A 12 -0.37 27.76 -12.74
CA GLU A 12 -1.56 28.16 -13.50
C GLU A 12 -2.41 26.95 -13.93
N VAL A 13 -1.94 25.73 -13.69
CA VAL A 13 -2.67 24.52 -14.06
C VAL A 13 -3.89 24.34 -13.15
N THR A 14 -5.06 24.29 -13.76
CA THR A 14 -6.30 23.94 -13.08
C THR A 14 -6.52 22.42 -13.09
N ILE A 15 -7.28 21.92 -12.13
CA ILE A 15 -7.54 20.49 -11.98
C ILE A 15 -8.30 19.90 -13.19
N GLU A 16 -9.10 20.71 -13.87
CA GLU A 16 -9.88 20.32 -15.05
C GLU A 16 -9.01 20.14 -16.29
N ALA A 17 -7.84 20.79 -16.34
CA ALA A 17 -6.87 20.63 -17.41
C ALA A 17 -6.06 19.33 -17.26
N LEU A 18 -6.05 18.72 -16.07
CA LEU A 18 -5.32 17.48 -15.82
C LEU A 18 -5.99 16.27 -16.50
N PRO A 19 -5.18 15.33 -17.04
CA PRO A 19 -5.65 14.02 -17.44
C PRO A 19 -6.40 13.30 -16.29
N PRO A 20 -7.33 12.38 -16.57
CA PRO A 20 -8.17 11.76 -15.54
C PRO A 20 -7.41 11.13 -14.37
N THR A 21 -6.28 10.46 -14.65
CA THR A 21 -5.42 9.83 -13.62
C THR A 21 -4.77 10.87 -12.70
N TYR A 22 -4.24 11.95 -13.27
CA TYR A 22 -3.68 13.06 -12.51
C TYR A 22 -4.76 13.83 -11.76
N ARG A 23 -5.99 13.89 -12.29
CA ARG A 23 -7.12 14.53 -11.61
C ARG A 23 -7.49 13.78 -10.33
N GLN A 24 -7.62 12.45 -10.42
CA GLN A 24 -7.88 11.61 -9.25
C GLN A 24 -6.78 11.73 -8.20
N ALA A 25 -5.52 11.78 -8.63
CA ALA A 25 -4.41 12.05 -7.73
C ALA A 25 -4.52 13.46 -7.12
N ALA A 26 -4.76 14.50 -7.92
CA ALA A 26 -4.86 15.88 -7.47
C ALA A 26 -6.03 16.10 -6.49
N GLU A 27 -7.16 15.43 -6.67
CA GLU A 27 -8.29 15.45 -5.73
C GLU A 27 -7.91 14.84 -4.38
N LEU A 28 -7.04 13.82 -4.36
CA LEU A 28 -6.62 13.12 -3.15
C LEU A 28 -5.45 13.81 -2.43
N ILE A 29 -4.43 14.26 -3.16
CA ILE A 29 -3.15 14.75 -2.60
C ILE A 29 -2.83 16.21 -2.94
N GLY A 30 -3.72 16.90 -3.66
CA GLY A 30 -3.52 18.27 -4.16
C GLY A 30 -2.77 18.30 -5.50
N ILE A 31 -3.04 19.34 -6.31
CA ILE A 31 -2.45 19.53 -7.66
C ILE A 31 -0.92 19.52 -7.59
N GLU A 32 -0.32 20.26 -6.65
CA GLU A 32 1.14 20.35 -6.53
C GLU A 32 1.80 18.97 -6.34
N ASN A 33 1.26 18.12 -5.46
CA ASN A 33 1.84 16.81 -5.22
C ASN A 33 1.53 15.82 -6.34
N ALA A 34 0.38 15.97 -7.02
CA ALA A 34 0.08 15.18 -8.21
C ALA A 34 1.10 15.47 -9.31
N LEU A 35 1.47 16.73 -9.54
CA LEU A 35 2.45 17.11 -10.55
C LEU A 35 3.86 16.57 -10.23
N LYS A 36 4.26 16.50 -8.96
CA LYS A 36 5.52 15.83 -8.55
C LYS A 36 5.59 14.35 -8.95
N LEU A 37 4.44 13.68 -9.17
CA LEU A 37 4.43 12.31 -9.70
C LEU A 37 4.96 12.27 -11.14
N ASN A 38 4.83 13.35 -11.90
CA ASN A 38 5.36 13.43 -13.26
C ASN A 38 6.89 13.38 -13.25
N ASP A 39 7.52 14.05 -12.29
CA ASP A 39 8.98 14.05 -12.17
C ASP A 39 9.54 12.66 -11.84
N LEU A 40 8.76 11.84 -11.13
CA LEU A 40 9.15 10.48 -10.76
C LEU A 40 8.80 9.45 -11.84
N TRP A 41 7.63 9.57 -12.45
CA TRP A 41 6.97 8.50 -13.19
C TRP A 41 6.46 8.90 -14.59
N GLY A 42 6.62 10.17 -14.96
CA GLY A 42 6.19 10.71 -16.26
C GLY A 42 6.79 9.92 -17.43
N GLY A 43 5.94 9.54 -18.38
CA GLY A 43 6.34 8.75 -19.54
C GLY A 43 6.54 7.25 -19.30
N LEU A 44 6.46 6.78 -18.05
CA LEU A 44 6.55 5.35 -17.73
C LEU A 44 5.18 4.68 -17.72
N GLN A 45 5.13 3.40 -18.11
CA GLN A 45 3.98 2.53 -17.87
C GLN A 45 4.16 1.84 -16.51
N ILE A 46 3.49 2.36 -15.48
CA ILE A 46 3.63 1.85 -14.11
C ILE A 46 2.40 1.05 -13.70
N TYR A 47 2.64 -0.15 -13.23
CA TYR A 47 1.61 -0.97 -12.58
C TYR A 47 1.65 -0.78 -11.07
N PHE A 48 0.53 -0.34 -10.50
CA PHE A 48 0.35 -0.24 -9.04
C PHE A 48 -0.18 -1.57 -8.50
N HIS A 49 0.72 -2.40 -7.97
CA HIS A 49 0.33 -3.60 -7.26
C HIS A 49 -0.52 -3.26 -6.03
N LYS A 50 -1.56 -4.05 -5.79
CA LYS A 50 -2.28 -3.99 -4.52
C LYS A 50 -1.33 -4.31 -3.37
N LEU A 51 -1.50 -3.60 -2.26
CA LEU A 51 -0.70 -3.81 -1.06
C LEU A 51 -1.27 -4.91 -0.15
N ASP A 52 -2.30 -5.65 -0.59
CA ASP A 52 -3.01 -6.64 0.21
C ASP A 52 -2.06 -7.67 0.86
N ALA A 53 -1.10 -8.20 0.10
CA ALA A 53 -0.13 -9.17 0.61
C ALA A 53 0.80 -8.56 1.68
N LEU A 54 1.26 -7.33 1.46
CA LEU A 54 2.07 -6.60 2.44
C LEU A 54 1.27 -6.33 3.72
N LEU A 55 0.04 -5.85 3.58
CA LEU A 55 -0.85 -5.56 4.71
C LEU A 55 -1.20 -6.85 5.48
N GLN A 56 -1.41 -7.96 4.78
CA GLN A 56 -1.62 -9.26 5.39
C GLN A 56 -0.38 -9.69 6.21
N GLN A 57 0.81 -9.57 5.64
CA GLN A 57 2.06 -9.89 6.34
C GLN A 57 2.25 -9.01 7.59
N GLN A 58 1.93 -7.72 7.51
CA GLN A 58 2.01 -6.81 8.65
C GLN A 58 1.00 -7.17 9.74
N ARG A 59 -0.24 -7.49 9.36
CA ARG A 59 -1.27 -7.97 10.30
C ARG A 59 -0.80 -9.24 11.02
N ASP A 60 -0.28 -10.21 10.27
CA ASP A 60 0.16 -11.50 10.80
C ASP A 60 1.35 -11.33 11.76
N THR A 61 2.25 -10.40 11.45
CA THR A 61 3.35 -10.00 12.35
C THR A 61 2.83 -9.41 13.66
N LEU A 62 1.81 -8.54 13.60
CA LEU A 62 1.19 -7.96 14.79
C LEU A 62 0.46 -9.02 15.63
N ILE A 63 -0.26 -9.95 15.00
CA ILE A 63 -0.92 -11.08 15.67
C ILE A 63 0.09 -11.90 16.48
N ARG A 64 1.26 -12.20 15.91
CA ARG A 64 2.33 -12.92 16.60
C ARG A 64 2.91 -12.12 17.75
N LYS A 65 3.11 -10.81 17.58
CA LYS A 65 3.60 -9.93 18.64
C LYS A 65 2.63 -9.88 19.82
N ASP A 66 1.34 -9.72 19.56
CA ASP A 66 0.30 -9.71 20.59
C ASP A 66 0.17 -11.07 21.28
N ARG A 67 0.34 -12.17 20.53
CA ARG A 67 0.40 -13.51 21.10
C ARG A 67 1.58 -13.67 22.05
N ALA A 68 2.76 -13.20 21.65
CA ALA A 68 3.97 -13.21 22.48
C ALA A 68 3.84 -12.31 23.73
N ALA A 69 3.04 -11.24 23.64
CA ALA A 69 2.67 -10.39 24.77
C ALA A 69 1.63 -11.01 25.72
N GLY A 70 1.15 -12.24 25.42
CA GLY A 70 0.28 -13.01 26.32
C GLY A 70 -1.20 -13.06 25.94
N MET A 71 -1.62 -12.46 24.82
CA MET A 71 -3.02 -12.53 24.39
C MET A 71 -3.43 -13.97 24.02
N GLY A 72 -4.67 -14.34 24.38
CA GLY A 72 -5.25 -15.64 24.01
C GLY A 72 -5.77 -15.68 22.56
N TYR A 73 -5.90 -16.88 22.00
CA TYR A 73 -6.38 -17.08 20.61
C TYR A 73 -7.76 -16.45 20.35
N GLN A 74 -8.69 -16.58 21.29
CA GLN A 74 -10.03 -15.99 21.20
C GLN A 74 -9.99 -14.44 21.17
N GLN A 75 -9.12 -13.83 21.99
CA GLN A 75 -8.97 -12.37 22.05
C GLN A 75 -8.39 -11.82 20.75
N LEU A 76 -7.40 -12.52 20.18
CA LEU A 76 -6.80 -12.18 18.90
C LEU A 76 -7.82 -12.32 17.76
N ALA A 77 -8.60 -13.40 17.74
CA ALA A 77 -9.66 -13.63 16.76
C ALA A 77 -10.66 -12.45 16.73
N LEU A 78 -11.10 -12.00 17.90
CA LEU A 78 -11.99 -10.83 18.03
C LEU A 78 -11.31 -9.53 17.58
N LYS A 79 -10.08 -9.26 18.05
CA LYS A 79 -9.34 -8.02 17.75
C LYS A 79 -9.07 -7.85 16.26
N TYR A 80 -8.66 -8.92 15.59
CA TYR A 80 -8.29 -8.90 14.18
C TYR A 80 -9.43 -9.33 13.24
N LYS A 81 -10.61 -9.64 13.78
CA LYS A 81 -11.79 -10.12 13.03
C LYS A 81 -11.46 -11.35 12.17
N LEU A 82 -10.78 -12.32 12.77
CA LEU A 82 -10.41 -13.59 12.16
C LEU A 82 -10.99 -14.75 12.96
N THR A 83 -11.05 -15.94 12.35
CA THR A 83 -11.40 -17.15 13.09
C THR A 83 -10.23 -17.59 13.95
N GLU A 84 -10.50 -18.29 15.07
CA GLU A 84 -9.43 -18.85 15.89
C GLU A 84 -8.53 -19.82 15.11
N VAL A 85 -9.10 -20.56 14.15
CA VAL A 85 -8.34 -21.44 13.25
C VAL A 85 -7.31 -20.65 12.47
N TRP A 86 -7.70 -19.50 11.89
CA TRP A 86 -6.77 -18.63 11.18
C TRP A 86 -5.70 -18.04 12.09
N ILE A 87 -6.06 -17.60 13.30
CA ILE A 87 -5.07 -17.11 14.27
C ILE A 87 -4.06 -18.21 14.61
N ARG A 88 -4.52 -19.44 14.87
CA ARG A 88 -3.64 -20.58 15.13
C ARG A 88 -2.72 -20.86 13.96
N GLN A 89 -3.23 -20.87 12.73
CA GLN A 89 -2.39 -21.02 11.54
C GLN A 89 -1.32 -19.92 11.44
N ILE A 90 -1.68 -18.66 11.67
CA ILE A 90 -0.75 -17.52 11.62
C ILE A 90 0.35 -17.62 12.68
N VAL A 91 -0.03 -18.01 13.90
CA VAL A 91 0.88 -18.13 15.05
C VAL A 91 1.75 -19.39 14.94
N ASP A 92 1.14 -20.53 14.61
CA ASP A 92 1.74 -21.86 14.72
C ASP A 92 2.45 -22.29 13.42
N HIS A 93 2.04 -21.78 12.24
CA HIS A 93 2.74 -22.04 10.97
C HIS A 93 3.71 -20.90 10.68
N GLN A 94 4.96 -21.08 11.12
CA GLN A 94 6.10 -20.40 10.49
C GLN A 94 6.25 -20.98 9.07
N LYS A 95 5.60 -20.38 8.08
CA LYS A 95 6.08 -20.57 6.70
C LYS A 95 7.41 -19.85 6.61
N ASP A 96 8.50 -20.61 6.69
CA ASP A 96 9.80 -20.16 6.22
C ASP A 96 9.61 -19.68 4.77
N PRO A 97 9.90 -18.42 4.44
CA PRO A 97 9.67 -17.89 3.10
C PRO A 97 10.46 -18.62 1.99
N GLY A 98 11.34 -19.57 2.34
CA GLY A 98 12.10 -20.39 1.40
C GLY A 98 11.47 -21.71 0.99
N GLN A 99 10.37 -22.16 1.60
CA GLN A 99 9.75 -23.44 1.25
C GLN A 99 8.53 -23.24 0.33
N LEU A 100 8.80 -23.06 -0.97
CA LEU A 100 7.79 -23.37 -1.98
C LEU A 100 7.46 -24.86 -1.87
N SER A 101 6.18 -25.17 -1.67
CA SER A 101 5.66 -26.53 -1.79
C SER A 101 5.89 -27.00 -3.22
N MET A 102 6.77 -28.00 -3.39
CA MET A 102 7.06 -28.71 -4.64
C MET A 102 5.90 -29.62 -5.08
N PHE A 103 4.66 -29.19 -4.88
CA PHE A 103 3.46 -29.90 -5.30
C PHE A 103 2.36 -28.88 -5.61
N ASP A 104 2.40 -28.37 -6.84
CA ASP A 104 1.23 -28.07 -7.66
C ASP A 104 1.20 -29.09 -8.81
#